data_AF-A0A520ED37-F1
#
_entry.id   AF-A0A520ED37-F1
#
_cell.length_a   1.000
_cell.length_b   1.000
_cell.length_c   1.000
_cell.angle_alpha   90.00
_cell.angle_beta   90.00
_cell.angle_gamma   90.00
#
_symmetry.space_group_name_H-M   'P 1'
#
loop_
_entity.id
_entity.type
_entity.pdbx_description
1 polymer ?
#
loop_
_entity_poly.entity_id
_entity_poly.type
_entity_poly.pdbx_seq_one_letter_code
_entity_poly.pdbx_strand_id
1 'polypeptide(L)'
;GADVILVGVSRSGKTPTSLYLAMQHGLKAANYPLIPEDFDRRQLPPALLPHKKKIFGLTIQPERLAQIRNERRPNSRYASIENCRHEISEAEAMMRRAGIRWLSTTTKSIEEIATTILQELRPERLTY
;
A
#
# COMPACT_ATOMS: atom_id res chain seq x y z
N GLY A 1 -18.93 -5.57 1.17
CA GLY A 1 -17.83 -4.79 0.58
C GLY A 1 -16.69 -4.67 1.58
N ALA A 2 -15.48 -4.31 1.13
CA ALA A 2 -14.32 -4.14 2.01
C ALA A 2 -14.51 -2.97 3.00
N ASP A 3 -13.92 -3.12 4.18
CA ASP A 3 -13.76 -2.09 5.21
C ASP A 3 -12.57 -1.18 4.91
N VAL A 4 -11.49 -1.76 4.36
CA VAL A 4 -10.26 -1.07 3.97
C VAL A 4 -9.73 -1.64 2.65
N ILE A 5 -9.20 -0.77 1.80
CA ILE A 5 -8.53 -1.13 0.55
C ILE A 5 -7.09 -0.66 0.64
N LEU A 6 -6.16 -1.61 0.68
CA LEU A 6 -4.73 -1.32 0.70
C LEU A 6 -4.22 -1.18 -0.73
N VAL A 7 -3.62 -0.02 -1.03
CA VAL A 7 -2.96 0.27 -2.32
C VAL A 7 -1.45 0.38 -2.17
N GLY A 8 -0.71 0.11 -3.24
CA GLY A 8 0.74 0.27 -3.27
C GLY A 8 1.40 -0.71 -4.24
N VAL A 9 2.71 -0.56 -4.46
CA VAL A 9 3.47 -1.42 -5.37
C VAL A 9 3.56 -2.88 -4.88
N SER A 10 3.79 -3.83 -5.78
CA SER A 10 4.02 -5.23 -5.39
C SER A 10 5.18 -5.33 -4.37
N ARG A 11 4.97 -6.10 -3.30
CA ARG A 11 5.88 -6.25 -2.12
C ARG A 11 5.92 -5.09 -1.10
N SER A 12 5.02 -4.11 -1.16
CA SER A 12 4.90 -3.05 -0.14
C SER A 12 4.20 -3.46 1.18
N GLY A 13 4.11 -4.76 1.51
CA GLY A 13 3.51 -5.20 2.78
C GLY A 13 1.98 -5.30 2.84
N LYS A 14 1.26 -5.12 1.73
CA LYS A 14 -0.23 -5.24 1.67
C LYS A 14 -0.78 -6.55 2.23
N THR A 15 -0.32 -7.69 1.71
CA THR A 15 -0.86 -9.02 2.10
C THR A 15 -0.73 -9.32 3.60
N PRO A 16 0.46 -9.24 4.23
CA PRO A 16 0.56 -9.49 5.67
C PRO A 16 -0.26 -8.49 6.50
N THR A 17 -0.31 -7.21 6.09
CA THR A 17 -1.14 -6.19 6.76
C THR A 17 -2.62 -6.52 6.66
N SER A 18 -3.12 -6.88 5.47
CA SER A 18 -4.53 -7.24 5.26
C SER A 18 -4.94 -8.48 6.07
N LEU A 19 -4.04 -9.46 6.18
CA LEU A 19 -4.27 -10.66 6.96
C LEU A 19 -4.35 -10.33 8.45
N TYR A 20 -3.44 -9.51 8.95
CA TYR A 20 -3.44 -9.07 10.35
C TYR A 20 -4.70 -8.27 10.69
N LEU A 21 -5.10 -7.31 9.85
CA LEU A 21 -6.33 -6.54 10.02
C LEU A 21 -7.58 -7.45 10.07
N ALA A 22 -7.61 -8.50 9.26
CA ALA A 22 -8.70 -9.47 9.27
C ALA A 22 -8.70 -10.32 10.55
N MET A 23 -7.54 -10.86 10.95
CA MET A 23 -7.44 -11.79 12.07
C MET A 23 -7.57 -11.11 13.43
N GLN A 24 -6.93 -9.96 13.63
CA GLN A 24 -6.85 -9.30 14.94
C GLN A 24 -7.95 -8.26 15.15
N HIS A 25 -8.49 -7.70 14.07
CA HIS A 25 -9.48 -6.62 14.15
C HIS A 25 -10.79 -6.93 13.42
N GLY A 26 -10.95 -8.14 12.85
CA GLY A 26 -12.17 -8.56 12.17
C GLY A 26 -12.50 -7.74 10.92
N LEU A 27 -11.54 -7.02 10.33
CA LEU A 27 -11.78 -6.14 9.19
C LEU A 27 -11.68 -6.87 7.85
N LYS A 28 -12.62 -6.59 6.95
CA LYS A 28 -12.57 -7.06 5.56
C LYS A 28 -11.63 -6.18 4.76
N ALA A 29 -10.37 -6.58 4.65
CA ALA A 29 -9.37 -5.88 3.84
C ALA A 29 -9.35 -6.40 2.38
N ALA A 30 -9.16 -5.48 1.43
CA ALA A 30 -8.87 -5.80 0.03
C ALA A 30 -7.49 -5.27 -0.36
N ASN A 31 -6.79 -5.98 -1.25
CA ASN A 31 -5.47 -5.58 -1.74
C ASN A 31 -5.56 -5.19 -3.22
N TYR A 32 -5.28 -3.93 -3.52
CA TYR A 32 -5.20 -3.44 -4.90
C TYR A 32 -3.74 -3.12 -5.24
N PRO A 33 -3.08 -3.90 -6.13
CA PRO A 33 -1.73 -3.60 -6.55
C PRO A 33 -1.74 -2.38 -7.49
N LEU A 34 -0.87 -1.40 -7.23
CA LEU A 34 -0.60 -0.36 -8.22
C LEU A 34 0.41 -0.92 -9.23
N ILE A 35 0.06 -0.85 -10.50
CA ILE A 35 0.86 -1.35 -11.63
C ILE A 35 1.27 -0.20 -12.56
N PRO A 36 2.29 -0.37 -13.42
CA PRO A 36 2.74 0.66 -14.36
C PRO A 36 1.62 1.34 -15.15
N GLU A 37 0.64 0.55 -15.61
CA GLU A 37 -0.51 1.02 -16.40
C GLU A 37 -1.42 1.98 -15.61
N ASP A 38 -1.46 1.86 -14.28
CA ASP A 38 -2.17 2.83 -13.44
C ASP A 38 -1.43 4.17 -13.40
N PHE A 39 -0.08 4.14 -13.40
CA PHE A 39 0.75 5.35 -13.32
C PHE A 39 0.66 6.21 -14.57
N ASP A 40 0.55 5.59 -15.76
CA ASP A 40 0.39 6.28 -17.04
C ASP A 40 -0.85 7.20 -17.06
N ARG A 41 -1.92 6.77 -16.39
CA ARG A 41 -3.17 7.55 -16.26
C ARG A 41 -3.03 8.75 -15.32
N ARG A 42 -2.00 8.76 -14.47
CA ARG A 42 -1.71 9.74 -13.40
C ARG A 42 -2.86 9.97 -12.40
N GLN A 43 -3.90 9.15 -12.46
CA GLN A 43 -5.12 9.23 -11.68
C GLN A 43 -5.35 7.90 -10.98
N LEU A 44 -6.15 7.94 -9.91
CA LEU A 44 -6.57 6.73 -9.23
C LEU A 44 -7.37 5.84 -10.20
N PRO A 45 -7.17 4.51 -10.21
CA PRO A 45 -7.95 3.59 -11.02
C PRO A 45 -9.47 3.82 -10.85
N PRO A 46 -10.26 3.86 -11.94
CA PRO A 46 -11.70 4.17 -11.86
C PRO A 46 -12.48 3.27 -10.90
N ALA A 47 -12.10 2.00 -10.82
CA ALA A 47 -12.70 1.03 -9.90
C ALA A 47 -12.52 1.39 -8.41
N LEU A 48 -11.53 2.22 -8.06
CA LEU A 48 -11.26 2.66 -6.70
C LEU A 48 -11.97 3.97 -6.34
N LEU A 49 -12.39 4.78 -7.31
CA LEU A 49 -13.02 6.09 -7.07
C LEU A 49 -14.24 6.02 -6.14
N PRO A 50 -15.19 5.06 -6.29
CA PRO A 50 -16.34 4.95 -5.39
C PRO A 50 -15.96 4.59 -3.95
N HIS A 51 -14.74 4.09 -3.74
CA HIS A 51 -14.27 3.58 -2.45
C HIS A 51 -13.18 4.45 -1.83
N LYS A 52 -12.92 5.66 -2.36
CA LYS A 52 -11.83 6.54 -1.96
C LYS A 52 -11.65 6.70 -0.44
N LYS A 53 -12.75 6.84 0.31
CA LYS A 53 -12.75 6.99 1.78
C LYS A 53 -12.23 5.77 2.55
N LYS A 54 -12.13 4.61 1.90
CA LYS A 54 -11.67 3.34 2.49
C LYS A 54 -10.24 2.99 2.07
N ILE A 55 -9.61 3.82 1.24
CA ILE A 55 -8.29 3.52 0.68
C ILE A 55 -7.21 3.98 1.63
N PHE A 56 -6.22 3.12 1.83
CA PHE A 56 -4.99 3.46 2.54
C PHE A 56 -3.78 2.95 1.78
N GLY A 57 -2.77 3.80 1.61
CA GLY A 57 -1.56 3.47 0.87
C GLY A 57 -0.46 2.85 1.72
N LEU A 58 0.25 1.89 1.15
CA LEU A 58 1.48 1.34 1.70
C LEU A 58 2.62 1.53 0.71
N THR A 59 3.63 2.29 1.13
CA THR A 59 4.90 2.47 0.41
C THR A 59 6.04 1.75 1.13
N ILE A 60 7.21 1.69 0.50
CA ILE A 60 8.40 1.05 1.02
C ILE A 60 9.63 1.70 0.40
N GLN A 61 10.75 1.78 1.12
CA GLN A 61 11.99 2.32 0.57
C GLN A 61 12.44 1.51 -0.66
N PRO A 62 12.87 2.16 -1.75
CA PRO A 62 13.26 1.47 -2.98
C PRO A 62 14.34 0.42 -2.79
N GLU A 63 15.32 0.67 -1.92
CA GLU A 63 16.43 -0.24 -1.63
C GLU A 63 15.91 -1.54 -0.98
N ARG A 64 15.01 -1.41 0.01
CA ARG A 64 14.38 -2.56 0.66
C ARG A 64 13.47 -3.32 -0.31
N LEU A 65 12.74 -2.59 -1.15
CA LEU A 65 11.89 -3.19 -2.18
C LEU A 65 12.71 -4.01 -3.18
N ALA A 66 13.81 -3.45 -3.69
CA ALA A 66 14.71 -4.11 -4.62
C ALA A 66 15.27 -5.39 -4.00
N GLN A 67 15.70 -5.35 -2.74
CA GLN A 67 16.16 -6.54 -2.00
C GLN A 67 15.09 -7.66 -1.98
N ILE A 68 13.87 -7.35 -1.51
CA ILE A 68 12.77 -8.34 -1.42
C ILE A 68 12.38 -8.88 -2.80
N ARG A 69 12.40 -8.02 -3.83
CA ARG A 69 12.10 -8.44 -5.20
C ARG A 69 13.22 -9.29 -5.79
N ASN A 70 14.48 -9.02 -5.46
CA ASN A 70 15.63 -9.78 -5.92
C ASN A 70 15.64 -11.18 -5.28
N GLU A 71 15.28 -11.31 -4.01
CA GLU A 71 15.05 -12.62 -3.35
C GLU A 71 13.96 -13.44 -4.08
N ARG A 72 12.91 -12.76 -4.58
CA ARG A 72 11.81 -13.42 -5.29
C ARG A 72 12.14 -13.78 -6.75
N ARG A 73 12.78 -12.85 -7.46
CA ARG A 73 13.05 -12.90 -8.91
C ARG A 73 14.39 -12.23 -9.18
N PRO A 74 15.50 -12.94 -8.96
CA PRO A 74 16.83 -12.36 -9.04
C PRO A 74 17.16 -11.89 -10.47
N ASN A 75 18.01 -10.88 -10.59
CA ASN A 75 18.54 -10.37 -11.86
C ASN A 75 17.48 -9.95 -12.89
N SER A 76 16.32 -9.48 -12.42
CA SER A 76 15.20 -9.08 -13.27
C SER A 76 14.99 -7.57 -13.24
N ARG A 77 14.45 -6.98 -14.33
CA ARG A 77 14.01 -5.57 -14.34
C ARG A 77 13.06 -5.26 -13.19
N TYR A 78 12.18 -6.20 -12.83
CA TYR A 78 11.25 -6.08 -11.70
C TYR A 78 11.97 -5.79 -10.36
N ALA A 79 13.15 -6.39 -10.16
CA ALA A 79 13.96 -6.27 -8.94
C ALA A 79 15.03 -5.18 -9.01
N SER A 80 15.24 -4.54 -10.17
CA SER A 80 16.26 -3.50 -10.31
C SER A 80 15.93 -2.28 -9.44
N ILE A 81 16.98 -1.63 -8.91
CA ILE A 81 16.81 -0.46 -8.05
C ILE A 81 16.18 0.71 -8.82
N GLU A 82 16.50 0.86 -10.10
CA GLU A 82 15.93 1.87 -10.99
C GLU A 82 14.42 1.68 -11.14
N ASN A 83 13.99 0.44 -11.41
CA ASN A 83 12.57 0.13 -11.55
C ASN A 83 11.82 0.32 -10.23
N CYS A 84 12.42 -0.08 -9.10
CA CYS A 84 11.84 0.10 -7.77
C CYS A 84 11.70 1.58 -7.41
N ARG A 85 12.71 2.42 -7.67
CA ARG A 85 12.66 3.87 -7.46
C ARG A 85 11.57 4.52 -8.30
N HIS A 86 11.49 4.15 -9.57
CA HIS A 86 10.46 4.65 -10.48
C HIS A 86 9.05 4.30 -10.01
N GLU A 87 8.76 3.01 -9.74
CA GLU A 87 7.42 2.58 -9.30
C GLU A 87 7.01 3.21 -7.96
N ILE A 88 7.94 3.34 -7.01
CA ILE A 88 7.66 4.00 -5.73
C ILE A 88 7.33 5.48 -5.93
N SER A 89 8.14 6.20 -6.72
CA SER A 89 7.92 7.62 -6.99
C SER A 89 6.56 7.86 -7.66
N GLU A 90 6.21 7.05 -8.66
CA GLU A 90 4.93 7.16 -9.36
C GLU A 90 3.73 6.82 -8.46
N ALA A 91 3.85 5.76 -7.65
CA ALA A 91 2.81 5.39 -6.70
C ALA A 91 2.56 6.50 -5.66
N GLU A 92 3.61 7.05 -5.06
CA GLU A 92 3.49 8.14 -4.09
C GLU A 92 2.95 9.41 -4.73
N ALA A 93 3.41 9.75 -5.94
CA ALA A 93 2.90 10.90 -6.69
C ALA A 93 1.40 10.75 -7.01
N MET A 94 0.96 9.55 -7.41
CA MET A 94 -0.47 9.25 -7.61
C MET A 94 -1.27 9.37 -6.32
N MET A 95 -0.82 8.74 -5.23
CA MET A 95 -1.52 8.79 -3.95
C MET A 95 -1.64 10.23 -3.44
N ARG A 96 -0.57 11.03 -3.58
CA ARG A 96 -0.57 12.46 -3.26
C ARG A 96 -1.59 13.25 -4.08
N ARG A 97 -1.61 13.09 -5.41
CA ARG A 97 -2.60 13.75 -6.29
C ARG A 97 -4.03 13.35 -5.96
N ALA A 98 -4.23 12.08 -5.60
CA ALA A 98 -5.53 11.57 -5.22
C ALA A 98 -5.95 11.98 -3.79
N GLY A 99 -5.06 12.54 -2.97
CA GLY A 99 -5.33 12.82 -1.55
C GLY A 99 -5.54 11.55 -0.72
N ILE A 100 -4.89 10.45 -1.11
CA ILE A 100 -4.86 9.21 -0.35
C ILE A 100 -3.76 9.34 0.70
N ARG A 101 -4.02 8.95 1.96
CA ARG A 101 -2.98 8.85 2.99
C ARG A 101 -2.20 7.55 2.82
N TRP A 102 -0.90 7.57 3.14
CA TRP A 102 -0.05 6.38 3.10
C TRP A 102 0.99 6.40 4.21
N LEU A 103 1.58 5.24 4.48
CA LEU A 103 2.77 5.11 5.35
C LEU A 103 3.82 4.22 4.68
N SER A 104 5.08 4.39 5.11
CA SER A 104 6.18 3.49 4.76
C SER A 104 6.21 2.28 5.69
N THR A 105 6.28 1.08 5.11
CA THR A 105 6.36 -0.20 5.85
C THR A 105 7.80 -0.64 6.15
N THR A 106 8.79 0.17 5.80
CA THR A 106 10.21 -0.24 5.80
C THR A 106 10.73 -0.59 7.19
N THR A 107 10.32 0.18 8.19
CA THR A 107 10.82 0.09 9.58
C THR A 107 9.73 -0.16 10.60
N LYS A 108 8.48 -0.37 10.14
CA LYS A 108 7.33 -0.57 11.02
C LYS A 108 6.93 -2.04 11.07
N SER A 109 6.56 -2.51 12.24
CA SER A 109 5.93 -3.82 12.41
C SER A 109 4.53 -3.84 11.79
N ILE A 110 3.95 -5.03 11.60
CA ILE A 110 2.61 -5.16 11.05
C ILE A 110 1.56 -4.57 12.01
N GLU A 111 1.78 -4.71 13.32
CA GLU A 111 0.98 -4.12 14.39
C GLU A 111 0.95 -2.59 14.27
N GLU A 112 2.12 -1.95 14.19
CA GLU A 112 2.21 -0.48 14.07
C GLU A 112 1.53 0.04 12.79
N ILE A 113 1.69 -0.68 11.68
CA ILE A 113 1.02 -0.39 10.41
C ILE A 113 -0.50 -0.48 10.58
N ALA A 114 -1.00 -1.58 11.17
CA ALA A 114 -2.42 -1.80 11.38
C ALA A 114 -3.03 -0.74 12.31
N THR A 115 -2.37 -0.40 13.42
CA THR A 115 -2.80 0.66 14.34
C THR A 115 -2.93 2.00 13.62
N THR A 116 -1.94 2.36 12.79
CA THR A 116 -1.99 3.60 12.00
C THR A 116 -3.19 3.60 11.04
N ILE A 117 -3.44 2.50 10.33
CA ILE A 117 -4.59 2.36 9.42
C ILE A 117 -5.91 2.52 10.16
N LEU A 118 -6.05 1.93 11.34
CA LEU A 118 -7.26 2.00 12.16
C LEU A 118 -7.55 3.42 12.64
N GLN A 119 -6.53 4.13 13.12
CA GLN A 119 -6.63 5.54 13.53
C GLN A 119 -7.11 6.43 12.39
N GLU A 120 -6.59 6.19 11.19
CA GLU A 120 -6.85 7.02 10.02
C GLU A 120 -8.22 6.77 9.38
N LEU A 121 -8.69 5.53 9.39
CA LEU A 121 -9.97 5.16 8.76
C LEU A 121 -11.16 5.12 9.73
N ARG A 122 -10.92 5.01 11.04
CA ARG A 122 -11.95 4.91 12.08
C ARG A 122 -11.57 5.69 13.34
N PRO A 123 -11.42 7.02 13.27
CA PRO A 123 -10.99 7.85 14.40
C PRO A 123 -11.93 7.75 15.61
N GLU A 124 -13.23 7.46 15.39
CA GLU A 124 -14.25 7.40 16.45
C GLU A 124 -14.24 6.11 17.28
N ARG A 125 -13.42 5.11 16.93
CA ARG A 125 -13.34 3.82 17.63
C ARG A 125 -12.24 3.74 18.69
N LEU A 126 -11.51 4.83 18.93
CA LEU A 126 -10.35 4.86 19.83
C LEU A 126 -10.52 5.75 21.06
N THR A 127 -11.72 6.28 21.30
CA THR A 127 -12.09 6.82 22.61
C THR A 127 -12.29 5.64 23.58
N TYR A 128 -11.24 5.37 24.36
CA TYR A 128 -11.32 4.59 25.60
C TYR A 128 -11.83 5.46 26.73
#